data_AF-A0A7W5ZMS0-F1
#
_entry.id   AF-A0A7W5ZMS0-F1
#
_cell.length_a   1.000
_cell.length_b   1.000
_cell.length_c   1.000
_cell.angle_alpha   90.00
_cell.angle_beta   90.00
_cell.angle_gamma   90.00
#
_symmetry.space_group_name_H-M   'P 1'
#
loop_
_entity.id
_entity.type
_entity.pdbx_description
1 polymer ?
#
loop_
_entity_poly.entity_id
_entity_poly.type
_entity_poly.pdbx_seq_one_letter_code
_entity_poly.pdbx_strand_id
1 'polypeptide(L)'
;MKINTLIIDDNPNWRLTLSKFVEMNPVLKLVAVCESAFEAYAKLTENEVDLLICDIEMPDISGIGLAKSLPNGPLIIFVTSHQEYALDCYEVSPVDFLLKPLNFERFLQSIEKVRKRLLSQPEDISLSPYFFVKDGHNYEQVLYHNVLYMKAQEHFLHIVTPNHTYTPMLSISKMEEQLKGDVFLRVHRSYLVHRLAIATITKDDVILTNGEKIPIGDQYRAKISRQHIGGNLISRNG
;
A
#
# COMPACT_ATOMS: atom_id res chain seq x y z
N MET A 1 -6.69 16.50 14.83
CA MET A 1 -7.05 15.15 15.30
C MET A 1 -5.84 14.58 16.02
N LYS A 2 -6.02 13.89 17.16
CA LYS A 2 -4.91 13.19 17.83
C LYS A 2 -4.80 11.77 17.27
N ILE A 3 -3.58 11.25 17.18
CA ILE A 3 -3.28 9.89 16.72
C ILE A 3 -3.41 8.95 17.92
N ASN A 4 -4.35 8.02 17.89
CA ASN A 4 -4.53 7.02 18.94
C ASN A 4 -3.39 5.99 18.87
N THR A 5 -2.56 5.95 19.90
CA THR A 5 -1.32 5.17 19.94
C THR A 5 -1.40 4.06 20.98
N LEU A 6 -1.13 2.83 20.56
CA LEU A 6 -0.96 1.66 21.43
C LEU A 6 0.53 1.29 21.47
N ILE A 7 1.04 0.97 22.66
CA ILE A 7 2.42 0.49 22.86
C ILE A 7 2.39 -0.97 23.28
N ILE A 8 3.25 -1.81 22.69
CA ILE A 8 3.51 -3.18 23.13
C ILE A 8 5.01 -3.37 23.28
N ASP A 9 5.43 -3.81 24.46
CA ASP A 9 6.82 -4.17 24.75
C ASP A 9 6.82 -5.05 26.00
N ASP A 10 7.50 -6.20 26.00
CA ASP A 10 7.54 -7.08 27.17
C ASP A 10 8.38 -6.48 28.32
N ASN A 11 9.26 -5.52 28.01
CA ASN A 11 10.12 -4.85 28.96
C ASN A 11 9.44 -3.62 29.60
N PRO A 12 9.22 -3.60 30.92
CA PRO A 12 8.53 -2.50 31.59
C PRO A 12 9.25 -1.15 31.49
N ASN A 13 10.59 -1.14 31.39
CA ASN A 13 11.35 0.10 31.26
C ASN A 13 11.15 0.75 29.89
N TRP A 14 11.03 -0.07 28.85
CA TRP A 14 10.74 0.42 27.50
C TRP A 14 9.31 0.89 27.38
N ARG A 15 8.33 0.18 27.97
CA ARG A 15 6.96 0.68 28.10
C ARG A 15 6.91 2.07 28.75
N LEU A 16 7.63 2.26 29.86
CA LEU A 16 7.70 3.56 30.55
C LEU A 16 8.34 4.64 29.67
N THR A 17 9.44 4.31 28.99
CA THR A 17 10.17 5.26 28.13
C THR A 17 9.32 5.69 26.93
N LEU A 18 8.73 4.73 26.22
CA LEU A 18 7.87 4.99 25.07
C LEU A 18 6.60 5.73 25.48
N SER A 19 6.01 5.40 26.63
CA SER A 19 4.85 6.13 27.16
C SER A 19 5.17 7.61 27.41
N LYS A 20 6.32 7.90 28.03
CA LYS A 20 6.81 9.29 28.20
C LYS A 20 6.99 9.99 26.86
N PHE A 21 7.58 9.33 25.86
CA PHE A 21 7.73 9.91 24.53
C PHE A 21 6.38 10.21 23.86
N VAL A 22 5.40 9.32 24.02
CA VAL A 22 4.04 9.54 23.52
C VAL A 22 3.38 10.73 24.23
N GLU A 23 3.46 10.81 25.55
CA GLU A 23 2.90 11.89 26.36
C GLU A 23 3.53 13.27 26.08
N MET A 24 4.83 13.30 25.80
CA MET A 24 5.55 14.53 25.44
C MET A 24 5.15 15.08 24.06
N ASN A 25 4.51 14.27 23.21
CA ASN A 25 4.10 14.70 21.87
C ASN A 25 2.60 15.04 21.82
N PRO A 26 2.22 16.32 21.63
CA PRO A 26 0.82 16.75 21.70
C PRO A 26 -0.06 16.17 20.58
N VAL A 27 0.52 15.65 19.49
CA VAL A 27 -0.24 15.04 18.38
C VAL A 27 -0.66 13.60 18.66
N LEU A 28 -0.06 12.94 19.66
CA LEU A 28 -0.36 11.57 20.02
C LEU A 28 -1.33 11.51 21.20
N LYS A 29 -2.06 10.40 21.30
CA LYS A 29 -2.89 10.05 22.45
C LYS A 29 -2.61 8.59 22.80
N LEU A 30 -2.03 8.35 23.97
CA LEU A 30 -1.82 6.99 24.47
C LEU A 30 -3.17 6.36 24.82
N VAL A 31 -3.53 5.26 24.16
CA VAL A 31 -4.81 4.57 24.40
C VAL A 31 -4.65 3.28 25.21
N ALA A 32 -3.53 2.56 25.02
CA ALA A 32 -3.20 1.39 25.81
C ALA A 32 -1.69 1.13 25.80
N VAL A 33 -1.23 0.43 26.82
CA VAL A 33 0.14 -0.05 27.00
C VAL A 33 0.04 -1.51 27.40
N CYS A 34 0.59 -2.40 26.59
CA CYS A 34 0.45 -3.85 26.74
C CYS A 34 1.82 -4.49 26.92
N GLU A 35 1.87 -5.58 27.68
CA GLU A 35 3.10 -6.35 27.89
C GLU A 35 3.21 -7.59 27.00
N SER A 36 2.12 -7.97 26.34
CA SER A 36 2.08 -9.14 25.46
C SER A 36 1.28 -8.88 24.19
N ALA A 37 1.58 -9.64 23.14
CA ALA A 37 0.83 -9.63 21.89
C ALA A 37 -0.65 -9.99 22.09
N PHE A 38 -0.95 -10.89 23.03
CA PHE A 38 -2.33 -11.32 23.31
C PHE A 38 -3.18 -10.21 23.92
N GLU A 39 -2.64 -9.52 24.92
CA GLU A 39 -3.29 -8.36 25.53
C GLU A 39 -3.52 -7.26 24.50
N ALA A 40 -2.52 -7.00 23.67
CA ALA A 40 -2.61 -6.00 22.62
C ALA A 40 -3.66 -6.34 21.57
N TYR A 41 -3.75 -7.60 21.15
CA TYR A 41 -4.79 -8.05 20.21
C TYR A 41 -6.19 -7.79 20.76
N ALA A 42 -6.43 -8.08 22.04
CA ALA A 42 -7.70 -7.77 22.70
C ALA A 42 -7.98 -6.25 22.73
N LYS A 43 -6.95 -5.42 22.96
CA LYS A 43 -7.11 -3.95 22.98
C LYS A 43 -7.32 -3.35 21.60
N LEU A 44 -6.74 -3.93 20.56
CA LEU A 44 -6.89 -3.52 19.16
C LEU A 44 -8.31 -3.77 18.62
N THR A 45 -9.05 -4.74 19.17
CA THR A 45 -10.45 -4.98 18.80
C THR A 45 -11.43 -4.09 19.57
N GLU A 46 -11.05 -3.64 20.77
CA GLU A 46 -11.86 -2.77 21.62
C GLU A 46 -11.73 -1.27 21.28
N ASN A 47 -10.58 -0.85 20.73
CA ASN A 47 -10.24 0.56 20.55
C ASN A 47 -9.88 0.86 19.10
N GLU A 48 -10.24 2.06 18.62
CA GLU A 48 -9.68 2.60 17.39
C GLU A 48 -8.22 3.02 17.64
N VAL A 49 -7.29 2.26 17.07
CA VAL A 49 -5.85 2.53 17.13
C VAL A 49 -5.38 2.97 15.76
N ASP A 50 -4.72 4.13 15.68
CA ASP A 50 -4.13 4.66 14.45
C ASP A 50 -2.67 4.23 14.31
N LEU A 51 -1.96 4.15 15.43
CA LEU A 51 -0.53 3.83 15.51
C LEU A 51 -0.26 2.74 16.56
N LEU A 52 0.44 1.70 16.14
CA LEU A 52 1.00 0.67 16.98
C LEU A 52 2.53 0.84 17.05
N ILE A 53 3.05 0.98 18.26
CA ILE A 53 4.49 0.95 18.54
C ILE A 53 4.78 -0.40 19.19
N CYS A 54 5.54 -1.25 18.51
CA CYS A 54 5.62 -2.66 18.84
C CYS A 54 7.07 -3.12 18.99
N ASP A 55 7.39 -3.81 20.08
CA ASP A 55 8.61 -4.60 20.15
C ASP A 55 8.54 -5.79 19.19
N ILE A 56 9.64 -6.09 18.52
CA ILE A 56 9.75 -7.29 17.70
C ILE A 56 9.95 -8.51 18.59
N GLU A 57 10.78 -8.40 19.61
CA GLU A 57 11.13 -9.53 20.47
C GLU A 57 10.19 -9.56 21.66
N MET A 58 9.23 -10.47 21.61
CA MET A 58 8.30 -10.70 22.70
C MET A 58 8.10 -12.22 22.87
N PRO A 59 7.83 -12.68 24.10
CA PRO A 59 7.45 -14.07 24.36
C PRO A 59 6.22 -14.49 23.53
N ASP A 60 6.19 -15.77 23.16
CA ASP A 60 5.11 -16.45 22.42
C ASP A 60 4.90 -15.99 20.97
N ILE A 61 4.63 -14.71 20.74
CA ILE A 61 4.37 -14.12 19.42
C ILE A 61 5.24 -12.89 19.24
N SER A 62 6.12 -12.91 18.23
CA SER A 62 6.92 -11.75 17.87
C SER A 62 6.05 -10.60 17.34
N GLY A 63 6.53 -9.36 17.48
CA GLY A 63 5.83 -8.19 16.94
C GLY A 63 5.56 -8.27 15.44
N ILE A 64 6.47 -8.87 14.68
CA ILE A 64 6.29 -9.13 13.24
C ILE A 64 5.16 -10.14 13.02
N GLY A 65 5.12 -11.22 13.81
CA GLY A 65 4.05 -12.22 13.75
C GLY A 65 2.68 -11.60 14.05
N LEU A 66 2.60 -10.77 15.09
CA LEU A 66 1.39 -10.01 15.41
C LEU A 66 0.97 -9.11 14.26
N ALA A 67 1.90 -8.34 13.68
CA ALA A 67 1.62 -7.46 12.54
C ALA A 67 1.07 -8.22 11.33
N LYS A 68 1.62 -9.39 10.99
CA LYS A 68 1.10 -10.23 9.90
C LYS A 68 -0.33 -10.74 10.16
N SER A 69 -0.74 -10.87 11.42
CA SER A 69 -2.10 -11.27 11.78
C SER A 69 -3.14 -10.14 11.65
N LEU A 70 -2.70 -8.91 11.37
CA LEU A 70 -3.53 -7.69 11.31
C LEU A 70 -3.54 -7.07 9.89
N PRO A 71 -4.21 -7.69 8.89
CA PRO A 71 -4.17 -7.25 7.49
C PRO A 71 -4.76 -5.86 7.22
N ASN A 72 -5.60 -5.33 8.12
CA ASN A 72 -6.09 -3.94 8.09
C ASN A 72 -5.81 -3.24 9.44
N GLY A 73 -4.63 -3.51 10.02
CA GLY A 73 -4.22 -2.98 11.31
C GLY A 73 -3.81 -1.51 11.29
N PRO A 74 -3.49 -0.94 12.47
CA PRO A 74 -2.91 0.40 12.58
C PRO A 74 -1.60 0.53 11.80
N LEU A 75 -1.14 1.75 11.59
CA LEU A 75 0.24 1.99 11.17
C LEU A 75 1.19 1.43 12.23
N ILE A 76 2.31 0.85 11.81
CA ILE A 76 3.24 0.17 12.74
C ILE A 76 4.60 0.86 12.72
N ILE A 77 5.14 1.15 13.90
CA ILE A 77 6.56 1.40 14.13
C ILE A 77 7.10 0.22 14.93
N PHE A 78 8.13 -0.44 14.42
CA PHE A 78 8.86 -1.44 15.20
C PHE A 78 9.96 -0.81 16.03
N VAL A 79 10.14 -1.32 17.23
CA VAL A 79 11.23 -0.96 18.15
C VAL A 79 11.94 -2.25 18.53
N THR A 80 13.26 -2.33 18.46
CA THR A 80 13.98 -3.59 18.76
C THR A 80 15.44 -3.32 19.11
N SER A 81 16.11 -4.25 19.79
CA SER A 81 17.56 -4.18 20.06
C SER A 81 18.43 -4.70 18.89
N HIS A 82 17.80 -5.25 17.85
CA HIS A 82 18.45 -6.06 16.82
C HIS A 82 18.21 -5.50 15.42
N GLN A 83 19.28 -5.24 14.67
CA GLN A 83 19.19 -4.61 13.35
C GLN A 83 18.80 -5.60 12.25
N GLU A 84 19.09 -6.88 12.45
CA GLU A 84 18.84 -7.99 11.52
C GLU A 84 17.36 -8.11 11.13
N TYR A 85 16.42 -7.78 12.02
CA TYR A 85 14.98 -7.85 11.75
C TYR A 85 14.46 -6.81 10.75
N ALA A 86 15.27 -5.82 10.36
CA ALA A 86 14.84 -4.78 9.42
C ALA A 86 14.41 -5.36 8.07
N LEU A 87 15.07 -6.43 7.60
CA LEU A 87 14.70 -7.12 6.36
C LEU A 87 13.41 -7.93 6.53
N ASP A 88 13.24 -8.59 7.67
CA ASP A 88 12.07 -9.44 7.96
C ASP A 88 10.77 -8.64 8.07
N CYS A 89 10.87 -7.35 8.43
CA CYS A 89 9.74 -6.43 8.51
C CYS A 89 9.26 -5.95 7.12
N TYR A 90 9.95 -6.26 6.02
CA TYR A 90 9.60 -5.73 4.70
C TYR A 90 8.16 -6.06 4.27
N GLU A 91 7.71 -7.30 4.51
CA GLU A 91 6.37 -7.77 4.13
C GLU A 91 5.24 -7.04 4.85
N VAL A 92 5.49 -6.56 6.07
CA VAL A 92 4.49 -5.85 6.89
C VAL A 92 4.52 -4.33 6.67
N SER A 93 5.44 -3.82 5.83
CA SER A 93 5.53 -2.41 5.41
C SER A 93 5.37 -1.39 6.54
N PRO A 94 6.17 -1.48 7.63
CA PRO A 94 6.07 -0.57 8.76
C PRO A 94 6.39 0.87 8.32
N VAL A 95 5.93 1.84 9.09
CA VAL A 95 6.25 3.25 8.87
C VAL A 95 7.70 3.56 9.20
N ASP A 96 8.23 2.92 10.24
CA ASP A 96 9.62 3.06 10.63
C ASP A 96 10.10 1.85 11.46
N PHE A 97 11.42 1.74 11.56
CA PHE A 97 12.12 0.74 12.36
C PHE A 97 13.12 1.47 13.27
N LEU A 98 12.97 1.28 14.57
CA LEU A 98 13.73 1.98 15.61
C LEU A 98 14.61 1.01 16.40
N LEU A 99 15.91 1.31 16.44
CA LEU A 99 16.85 0.55 17.26
C LEU A 99 16.89 1.09 18.69
N LYS A 100 16.79 0.18 19.65
CA LYS A 100 17.08 0.40 21.07
C LYS A 100 18.62 0.46 21.23
N PRO A 101 19.18 1.41 22.00
CA PRO A 101 18.49 2.51 22.65
C PRO A 101 18.15 3.65 21.66
N LEU A 102 16.93 4.19 21.75
CA LEU A 102 16.51 5.37 20.98
C LEU A 102 16.30 6.59 21.88
N ASN A 103 16.55 7.77 21.33
CA ASN A 103 16.26 9.05 21.97
C ASN A 103 14.94 9.66 21.45
N PHE A 104 14.49 10.72 22.12
CA PHE A 104 13.24 11.39 21.76
C PHE A 104 13.28 12.02 20.37
N GLU A 105 14.43 12.53 19.92
CA GLU A 105 14.58 13.11 18.57
C GLU A 105 14.33 12.08 17.47
N ARG A 106 14.91 10.87 17.59
CA ARG A 106 14.70 9.77 16.65
C ARG A 106 13.23 9.33 16.64
N PHE A 107 12.61 9.28 17.81
CA PHE A 107 11.18 9.00 17.95
C PHE A 107 10.33 10.05 17.20
N LEU A 108 10.60 11.35 17.39
CA LEU A 108 9.88 12.43 16.71
C LEU A 108 9.97 12.31 15.18
N GLN A 109 11.13 11.96 14.63
CA GLN A 109 11.28 11.73 13.20
C GLN A 109 10.35 10.62 12.69
N SER A 110 10.16 9.54 13.45
CA SER A 110 9.22 8.47 13.11
C SER A 110 7.77 8.92 13.21
N ILE A 111 7.42 9.72 14.22
CA ILE A 111 6.07 10.28 14.35
C ILE A 111 5.74 11.23 13.20
N GLU A 112 6.71 11.99 12.68
CA GLU A 112 6.51 12.80 11.48
C GLU A 112 6.21 11.94 10.24
N LYS A 113 6.85 10.77 10.09
CA LYS A 113 6.50 9.83 9.02
C LYS A 113 5.07 9.28 9.18
N VAL A 114 4.67 8.94 10.41
CA VAL A 114 3.30 8.50 10.73
C VAL A 114 2.30 9.60 10.37
N ARG A 115 2.57 10.83 10.82
CA ARG A 115 1.71 11.98 10.57
C ARG A 115 1.55 12.24 9.08
N LYS A 116 2.64 12.17 8.30
CA LYS A 116 2.56 12.26 6.84
C LYS A 116 1.66 11.16 6.27
N ARG A 117 1.85 9.90 6.68
CA ARG A 117 1.07 8.76 6.18
C ARG A 117 -0.41 8.78 6.58
N LEU A 118 -0.77 9.42 7.69
CA LEU A 118 -2.17 9.63 8.13
C LEU A 118 -2.81 10.86 7.49
N LEU A 119 -2.05 11.94 7.28
CA LEU A 119 -2.52 13.16 6.62
C LEU A 119 -2.61 13.00 5.11
N SER A 120 -1.82 12.08 4.55
CA SER A 120 -2.11 11.47 3.28
C SER A 120 -3.47 10.75 3.42
N GLN A 121 -4.56 11.39 2.98
CA GLN A 121 -5.60 10.66 2.22
C GLN A 121 -4.88 9.73 1.25
N PRO A 122 -5.37 8.52 0.91
CA PRO A 122 -4.62 7.52 0.14
C PRO A 122 -3.98 8.13 -1.11
N GLU A 123 -2.79 8.69 -0.92
CA GLU A 123 -1.96 9.32 -1.90
C GLU A 123 -0.95 8.23 -2.11
N ASP A 124 -1.06 7.64 -3.29
CA ASP A 124 0.08 7.49 -4.15
C ASP A 124 1.36 7.27 -3.35
N ILE A 125 1.69 5.99 -3.18
CA ILE A 125 3.05 5.58 -3.55
C ILE A 125 3.34 6.42 -4.79
N SER A 126 4.24 7.40 -4.67
CA SER A 126 4.70 8.19 -5.80
C SER A 126 5.36 7.21 -6.77
N LEU A 127 4.54 6.48 -7.52
CA LEU A 127 4.82 6.08 -8.86
C LEU A 127 5.21 7.42 -9.47
N SER A 128 6.48 7.56 -9.83
CA SER A 128 6.81 8.50 -10.89
C SER A 128 5.68 8.36 -11.92
N PRO A 129 5.00 9.43 -12.35
CA PRO A 129 3.83 9.34 -13.24
C PRO A 129 4.22 8.86 -14.64
N TYR A 130 5.36 8.19 -14.75
CA TYR A 130 6.03 7.66 -15.88
C TYR A 130 6.85 6.42 -15.50
N PHE A 131 7.20 5.66 -16.51
CA PHE A 131 8.21 4.62 -16.46
C PHE A 131 9.10 4.75 -17.69
N PHE A 132 10.30 4.17 -17.63
CA PHE A 132 11.17 4.12 -18.80
C PHE A 132 10.99 2.79 -19.53
N VAL A 133 10.87 2.87 -20.86
CA VAL A 133 10.95 1.69 -21.74
C VAL A 133 12.24 1.77 -22.52
N LYS A 134 12.97 0.66 -22.54
CA LYS A 134 14.13 0.53 -23.43
C LYS A 134 13.63 0.26 -24.84
N ASP A 135 13.91 1.18 -25.76
CA ASP A 135 13.65 1.01 -27.19
C ASP A 135 14.97 1.14 -27.97
N GLY A 136 15.44 0.01 -28.50
CA GLY A 136 16.79 -0.12 -29.06
C GLY A 136 17.89 0.24 -28.04
N HIS A 137 18.59 1.35 -28.31
CA HIS A 137 19.66 1.89 -27.47
C HIS A 137 19.21 3.01 -26.52
N ASN A 138 17.96 3.47 -26.65
CA ASN A 138 17.43 4.60 -25.89
C ASN A 138 16.54 4.13 -24.74
N TYR A 139 16.41 4.97 -23.72
CA TYR A 139 15.40 4.85 -22.68
C TYR A 139 14.38 5.97 -22.89
N GLU A 140 13.17 5.61 -23.29
CA GLU A 140 12.09 6.56 -23.49
C GLU A 140 11.20 6.62 -22.25
N GLN A 141 10.91 7.84 -21.80
CA GLN A 141 10.00 8.09 -20.70
C GLN A 141 8.55 8.01 -21.20
N VAL A 142 7.75 7.12 -20.63
CA VAL A 142 6.33 6.94 -20.96
C VAL A 142 5.49 7.35 -19.75
N LEU A 143 4.72 8.43 -19.90
CA LEU A 143 3.79 8.89 -18.87
C LEU A 143 2.58 7.96 -18.77
N TYR A 144 2.16 7.61 -17.54
CA TYR A 144 1.07 6.67 -17.30
C TYR A 144 -0.23 7.12 -17.97
N HIS A 145 -0.55 8.41 -17.86
CA HIS A 145 -1.77 9.00 -18.43
C HIS A 145 -1.80 8.96 -19.97
N ASN A 146 -0.67 8.70 -20.63
CA ASN A 146 -0.60 8.50 -22.07
C ASN A 146 -0.78 7.03 -22.48
N VAL A 147 -0.77 6.09 -21.55
CA VAL A 147 -1.02 4.68 -21.86
C VAL A 147 -2.53 4.45 -21.93
N LEU A 148 -3.01 3.87 -23.03
CA LEU A 148 -4.41 3.48 -23.20
C LEU A 148 -4.65 2.09 -22.60
N TYR A 149 -3.83 1.13 -23.03
CA TYR A 149 -3.87 -0.24 -22.55
C TYR A 149 -2.52 -0.93 -22.78
N MET A 150 -2.35 -2.07 -22.12
CA MET A 150 -1.23 -2.98 -22.33
C MET A 150 -1.76 -4.37 -22.65
N LYS A 151 -1.18 -5.02 -23.66
CA LYS A 151 -1.54 -6.37 -24.12
C LYS A 151 -0.34 -7.30 -24.04
N ALA A 152 -0.48 -8.40 -23.31
CA ALA A 152 0.49 -9.48 -23.34
C ALA A 152 0.33 -10.30 -24.62
N GLN A 153 1.41 -10.47 -25.38
CA GLN A 153 1.44 -11.34 -26.55
C GLN A 153 2.79 -12.07 -26.59
N GLU A 154 2.74 -13.41 -26.54
CA GLU A 154 3.93 -14.27 -26.47
C GLU A 154 4.86 -13.88 -25.30
N HIS A 155 6.05 -13.36 -25.58
CA HIS A 155 7.05 -12.93 -24.60
C HIS A 155 7.15 -11.41 -24.44
N PHE A 156 6.31 -10.66 -25.16
CA PHE A 156 6.35 -9.20 -25.20
C PHE A 156 5.09 -8.59 -24.59
N LEU A 157 5.28 -7.41 -24.01
CA LEU A 157 4.18 -6.56 -23.57
C LEU A 157 4.02 -5.42 -24.58
N HIS A 158 2.89 -5.35 -25.26
CA HIS A 158 2.54 -4.21 -26.09
C HIS A 158 1.97 -3.12 -25.20
N ILE A 159 2.65 -1.99 -25.08
CA ILE A 159 2.21 -0.82 -24.32
C ILE A 159 1.73 0.19 -25.35
N VAL A 160 0.42 0.38 -25.43
CA VAL A 160 -0.22 1.20 -26.45
C VAL A 160 -0.50 2.59 -25.91
N THR A 161 0.04 3.60 -26.56
CA THR A 161 -0.25 5.03 -26.33
C THR A 161 -0.95 5.61 -27.57
N PRO A 162 -1.51 6.83 -27.53
CA PRO A 162 -2.12 7.46 -28.71
C PRO A 162 -1.20 7.56 -29.93
N ASN A 163 0.11 7.73 -29.70
CA ASN A 163 1.07 8.07 -30.76
C ASN A 163 2.09 6.95 -31.05
N HIS A 164 2.25 5.99 -30.15
CA HIS A 164 3.29 4.98 -30.24
C HIS A 164 2.93 3.68 -29.51
N THR A 165 3.49 2.56 -29.94
CA THR A 165 3.38 1.27 -29.26
C THR A 165 4.75 0.72 -28.92
N TYR A 166 5.03 0.60 -27.63
CA TYR A 166 6.28 0.02 -27.14
C TYR A 166 6.15 -1.49 -26.92
N THR A 167 7.20 -2.27 -27.16
CA THR A 167 7.18 -3.74 -27.07
C THR A 167 8.32 -4.35 -26.24
N PRO A 168 8.48 -3.96 -24.95
CA PRO A 168 9.51 -4.58 -24.11
C PRO A 168 9.25 -6.07 -23.87
N MET A 169 10.35 -6.81 -23.66
CA MET A 169 10.31 -8.19 -23.18
C MET A 169 10.02 -8.21 -21.67
N LEU A 170 8.76 -8.00 -21.30
CA LEU A 170 8.27 -7.93 -19.92
C LEU A 170 6.94 -8.69 -19.81
N SER A 171 6.71 -9.39 -18.70
CA SER A 171 5.41 -10.02 -18.47
C SER A 171 4.41 -9.02 -17.89
N ILE A 172 3.13 -9.18 -18.25
CA ILE A 172 2.05 -8.33 -17.76
C ILE A 172 1.91 -8.35 -16.23
N SER A 173 2.18 -9.49 -15.58
CA SER A 173 2.11 -9.58 -14.11
C SER A 173 3.25 -8.83 -13.44
N LYS A 174 4.47 -8.84 -14.01
CA LYS A 174 5.57 -8.00 -13.52
C LYS A 174 5.26 -6.52 -13.70
N MET A 175 4.65 -6.15 -14.84
CA MET A 175 4.22 -4.77 -15.07
C MET A 175 3.13 -4.35 -14.07
N GLU A 176 2.11 -5.19 -13.84
CA GLU A 176 1.06 -4.94 -12.84
C GLU A 176 1.65 -4.76 -11.43
N GLU A 177 2.63 -5.58 -11.06
CA GLU A 177 3.35 -5.45 -9.79
C GLU A 177 4.20 -4.18 -9.72
N GLN A 178 4.78 -3.71 -10.83
CA GLN A 178 5.53 -2.45 -10.87
C GLN A 178 4.62 -1.23 -10.77
N LEU A 179 3.43 -1.31 -11.35
CA LEU A 179 2.46 -0.22 -11.40
C LEU A 179 1.71 0.01 -10.08
N LYS A 180 1.98 -0.79 -9.02
CA LYS A 180 1.43 -0.75 -7.63
C LYS A 180 0.36 0.32 -7.34
N GLY A 181 -0.79 0.26 -8.01
CA GLY A 181 -1.73 1.36 -7.93
C GLY A 181 -3.03 1.11 -8.66
N ASP A 182 -4.00 1.96 -8.36
CA ASP A 182 -5.36 1.89 -8.90
C ASP A 182 -5.48 2.48 -10.31
N VAL A 183 -4.38 2.92 -10.94
CA VAL A 183 -4.41 3.61 -12.25
C VAL A 183 -4.77 2.68 -13.41
N PHE A 184 -4.28 1.43 -13.34
CA PHE A 184 -4.53 0.41 -14.36
C PHE A 184 -5.43 -0.69 -13.81
N LEU A 185 -6.41 -1.08 -14.62
CA LEU A 185 -7.37 -2.13 -14.31
C LEU A 185 -7.05 -3.38 -15.14
N ARG A 186 -6.83 -4.51 -14.47
CA ARG A 186 -6.72 -5.80 -15.17
C ARG A 186 -8.10 -6.32 -15.52
N VAL A 187 -8.39 -6.35 -16.82
CA VAL A 187 -9.71 -6.73 -17.36
C VAL A 187 -9.72 -8.12 -17.98
N HIS A 188 -8.55 -8.66 -18.33
CA HIS A 188 -8.38 -9.99 -18.89
C HIS A 188 -7.00 -10.54 -18.51
N ARG A 189 -6.78 -11.86 -18.68
CA ARG A 189 -5.49 -12.49 -18.39
C ARG A 189 -4.32 -11.86 -19.18
N SER A 190 -4.63 -11.28 -20.34
CA SER A 190 -3.67 -10.66 -21.25
C SER A 190 -3.81 -9.14 -21.38
N TYR A 191 -4.69 -8.47 -20.62
CA TYR A 191 -4.93 -7.03 -20.78
C TYR A 191 -4.97 -6.28 -19.45
N LEU A 192 -4.23 -5.16 -19.42
CA LEU A 192 -4.33 -4.08 -18.44
C LEU A 192 -4.82 -2.83 -19.16
N VAL A 193 -5.78 -2.11 -18.60
CA VAL A 193 -6.38 -0.93 -19.21
C VAL A 193 -6.22 0.26 -18.29
N HIS A 194 -5.80 1.41 -18.80
CA HIS A 194 -5.78 2.64 -18.01
C HIS A 194 -7.21 3.07 -17.70
N ARG A 195 -7.56 3.32 -16.44
CA ARG A 195 -8.95 3.59 -16.04
C ARG A 195 -9.56 4.79 -16.75
N LEU A 196 -8.79 5.87 -16.93
CA LEU A 196 -9.26 7.06 -17.65
C LEU A 196 -9.37 6.86 -19.18
N ALA A 197 -8.85 5.76 -19.72
CA ALA A 197 -9.04 5.42 -21.12
C ALA A 197 -10.34 4.64 -21.36
N ILE A 198 -11.07 4.23 -20.32
CA ILE A 198 -12.33 3.50 -20.43
C ILE A 198 -13.46 4.47 -20.77
N ALA A 199 -14.12 4.26 -21.92
CA ALA A 199 -15.32 5.00 -22.31
C ALA A 199 -16.59 4.27 -21.86
N THR A 200 -16.67 2.97 -22.10
CA THR A 200 -17.86 2.15 -21.80
C THR A 200 -17.45 0.79 -21.27
N ILE A 201 -18.09 0.33 -20.20
CA ILE A 201 -18.00 -1.07 -19.75
C ILE A 201 -19.32 -1.74 -20.08
N THR A 202 -19.26 -2.78 -20.91
CA THR A 202 -20.38 -3.64 -21.21
C THR A 202 -20.29 -4.92 -20.38
N LYS A 203 -21.23 -5.85 -20.61
CA LYS A 203 -21.18 -7.17 -19.98
C LYS A 203 -19.87 -7.88 -20.32
N ASP A 204 -19.48 -7.88 -21.59
CA ASP A 204 -18.42 -8.75 -22.11
C ASP A 204 -17.14 -8.00 -22.50
N ASP A 205 -17.20 -6.67 -22.62
CA ASP A 205 -16.12 -5.87 -23.17
C ASP A 205 -15.97 -4.51 -22.49
N VAL A 206 -14.73 -4.03 -22.43
CA VAL A 206 -14.36 -2.64 -22.14
C VAL A 206 -14.08 -1.95 -23.48
N ILE A 207 -14.80 -0.85 -23.74
CA ILE A 207 -14.60 0.01 -24.91
C ILE A 207 -13.81 1.23 -24.46
N LEU A 208 -12.70 1.50 -25.14
CA LEU A 208 -11.81 2.62 -24.84
C LEU A 208 -12.25 3.91 -25.54
N THR A 209 -11.71 5.04 -25.09
CA THR A 209 -11.95 6.38 -25.66
C THR A 209 -11.53 6.53 -27.12
N ASN A 210 -10.61 5.70 -27.60
CA ASN A 210 -10.22 5.63 -29.01
C ASN A 210 -11.06 4.64 -29.84
N GLY A 211 -12.07 4.00 -29.24
CA GLY A 211 -12.95 3.02 -29.90
C GLY A 211 -12.45 1.58 -29.87
N GLU A 212 -11.27 1.29 -29.33
CA GLU A 212 -10.80 -0.08 -29.15
C GLU A 212 -11.70 -0.88 -28.20
N LYS A 213 -11.88 -2.16 -28.52
CA LYS A 213 -12.76 -3.08 -27.80
C LYS A 213 -11.94 -4.21 -27.20
N ILE A 214 -11.88 -4.25 -25.87
CA ILE A 214 -11.07 -5.20 -25.09
C ILE A 214 -12.00 -6.17 -24.35
N PRO A 215 -11.84 -7.50 -24.54
CA PRO A 215 -12.70 -8.47 -23.87
C PRO A 215 -12.44 -8.52 -22.37
N ILE A 216 -13.49 -8.78 -21.60
CA ILE A 216 -13.42 -8.99 -20.15
C ILE A 216 -13.33 -10.49 -19.87
N GLY A 217 -12.29 -10.91 -19.17
CA GLY A 217 -12.19 -12.29 -18.68
C GLY A 217 -13.12 -12.54 -17.50
N ASP A 218 -13.74 -13.71 -17.44
CA ASP A 218 -14.76 -14.03 -16.43
C ASP A 218 -14.29 -13.85 -14.99
N GLN A 219 -13.03 -14.21 -14.71
CA GLN A 219 -12.40 -14.05 -13.39
C GLN A 219 -12.24 -12.57 -12.98
N TYR A 220 -12.26 -11.63 -13.93
CA TYR A 220 -12.04 -10.21 -13.68
C TYR A 220 -13.36 -9.42 -13.57
N ARG A 221 -14.50 -9.95 -14.06
CA ARG A 221 -15.81 -9.27 -14.06
C ARG A 221 -16.23 -8.77 -12.68
N ALA A 222 -16.12 -9.62 -11.66
CA ALA A 222 -16.51 -9.28 -10.29
C ALA A 222 -15.63 -8.17 -9.70
N LYS A 223 -14.33 -8.20 -9.99
CA LYS A 223 -13.36 -7.19 -9.55
C LYS A 223 -13.64 -5.83 -10.20
N ILE A 224 -13.91 -5.79 -11.51
CA ILE A 224 -14.27 -4.56 -12.25
C ILE A 224 -15.52 -3.91 -11.66
N SER A 225 -16.57 -4.72 -11.43
CA SER A 225 -17.84 -4.23 -10.89
C SER A 225 -17.67 -3.60 -9.50
N ARG A 226 -16.88 -4.24 -8.64
CA ARG A 226 -16.63 -3.78 -7.25
C ARG A 226 -15.69 -2.58 -7.18
N GLN A 227 -14.60 -2.58 -7.96
CA GLN A 227 -13.52 -1.61 -7.84
C GLN A 227 -13.62 -0.40 -8.77
N HIS A 228 -14.50 -0.40 -9.78
CA HIS A 228 -14.61 0.72 -10.71
C HIS A 228 -16.02 1.27 -10.83
N ILE A 229 -17.02 0.41 -10.89
CA ILE A 229 -18.42 0.83 -11.02
C ILE A 229 -18.97 1.22 -9.65
N GLY A 230 -18.87 0.35 -8.64
CA GLY A 230 -19.51 0.57 -7.33
C GLY A 230 -19.15 1.88 -6.61
N GLY A 231 -17.92 2.39 -6.76
CA GLY A 231 -17.47 3.62 -6.12
C GLY A 231 -17.88 4.92 -6.84
N ASN A 232 -18.20 4.85 -8.13
CA ASN A 232 -18.45 6.01 -9.00
C ASN A 232 -19.81 5.95 -9.73
N LEU A 233 -20.66 4.97 -9.40
CA LEU A 233 -21.96 4.80 -10.04
C LEU A 233 -22.93 5.86 -9.53
N ILE A 234 -23.25 6.82 -10.39
CA ILE A 234 -24.40 7.70 -10.20
C ILE A 234 -25.57 7.05 -10.94
N SER A 235 -26.41 6.31 -10.22
CA SER A 235 -27.65 5.76 -10.79
C SER A 235 -28.75 6.80 -10.75
N ARG A 236 -29.48 6.94 -11.86
CA ARG A 236 -30.78 7.62 -11.83
C ARG A 236 -31.74 6.67 -11.12
N ASN A 237 -32.22 7.05 -9.92
CA ASN A 237 -33.27 6.29 -9.23
C ASN A 237 -34.47 6.22 -10.19
N GLY A 238 -34.79 4.99 -10.63
CA GLY A 238 -36.03 4.69 -11.34
C GLY A 238 -37.19 4.62 -10.36
#